data_AF-C7FFW0-F1
#
_entry.id   AF-C7FFW0-F1
#
_cell.length_a   1.000
_cell.length_b   1.000
_cell.length_c   1.000
_cell.angle_alpha   90.00
_cell.angle_beta   90.00
_cell.angle_gamma   90.00
#
_symmetry.space_group_name_H-M   'P 1'
#
loop_
_entity.id
_entity.type
_entity.pdbx_description
1 polymer ?
#
loop_
_entity_poly.entity_id
_entity_poly.type
_entity_poly.pdbx_seq_one_letter_code
_entity_poly.pdbx_strand_id
1 'polypeptide(L)'
;VSDAQKAAIKASWAGADLQAAGTGFYVHLAAEAPAVYANFNLGADPHGAKSQEQGLRVMKFVNQCVNSIDNMAIVQAKIDALAHRHMSYNVKKSDFVPAKPCFLGALADALGGKFNADARAAWAGFYDIIAAGLSTYL
;
A
#
# COMPACT_ATOMS: atom_id res chain seq x y z
N VAL A 1 11.80 6.74 9.04
CA VAL A 1 10.56 7.48 9.32
C VAL A 1 10.78 8.33 10.57
N SER A 2 10.68 9.64 10.47
CA SER A 2 10.77 10.54 11.63
C SER A 2 9.53 10.45 12.52
N ASP A 3 9.60 10.93 13.76
CA ASP A 3 8.45 10.86 14.67
C ASP A 3 7.26 11.70 14.18
N ALA A 4 7.52 12.84 13.52
CA ALA A 4 6.48 13.62 12.85
C ALA A 4 5.77 12.82 11.74
N GLN A 5 6.54 12.09 10.91
CA GLN A 5 5.96 11.23 9.87
C GLN A 5 5.15 10.08 10.48
N LYS A 6 5.64 9.44 11.55
CA LYS A 6 4.89 8.39 12.27
C LYS A 6 3.57 8.93 12.81
N ALA A 7 3.60 10.12 13.42
CA ALA A 7 2.39 10.76 13.96
C ALA A 7 1.37 11.08 12.86
N ALA A 8 1.82 11.63 11.73
CA ALA A 8 0.95 11.93 10.58
C ALA A 8 0.32 10.66 9.99
N ILE A 9 1.08 9.57 9.88
CA ILE A 9 0.56 8.26 9.44
C ILE A 9 -0.48 7.73 10.41
N LYS A 10 -0.18 7.70 11.72
CA LYS A 10 -1.11 7.19 12.75
C LYS A 10 -2.40 8.01 12.80
N ALA A 11 -2.30 9.34 12.77
CA ALA A 11 -3.45 10.23 12.84
C ALA A 11 -4.35 10.10 11.60
N SER A 12 -3.74 10.02 10.40
CA SER A 12 -4.51 9.87 9.16
C SER A 12 -5.14 8.49 9.00
N TRP A 13 -4.48 7.44 9.51
CA TRP A 13 -4.95 6.05 9.43
C TRP A 13 -5.99 5.67 10.49
N ALA A 14 -6.16 6.49 11.54
CA ALA A 14 -7.06 6.16 12.64
C ALA A 14 -8.51 5.99 12.16
N GLY A 15 -9.04 4.77 12.30
CA GLY A 15 -10.38 4.40 11.85
C GLY A 15 -10.53 4.24 10.33
N ALA A 16 -9.43 4.02 9.60
CA ALA A 16 -9.46 3.80 8.16
C ALA A 16 -10.31 2.58 7.78
N ASP A 17 -11.16 2.74 6.76
CA ASP A 17 -11.83 1.62 6.11
C ASP A 17 -10.84 0.92 5.16
N LEU A 18 -10.31 -0.21 5.62
CA LEU A 18 -9.34 -0.99 4.88
C LEU A 18 -9.91 -1.58 3.58
N GLN A 19 -11.21 -1.86 3.54
CA GLN A 19 -11.85 -2.39 2.35
C GLN A 19 -11.97 -1.31 1.28
N ALA A 20 -12.44 -0.11 1.67
CA ALA A 20 -12.55 1.03 0.76
C ALA A 20 -11.17 1.45 0.20
N ALA A 21 -10.17 1.60 1.07
CA ALA A 21 -8.80 1.92 0.64
C ALA A 21 -8.22 0.83 -0.28
N GLY A 22 -8.46 -0.45 0.04
CA GLY A 22 -8.01 -1.57 -0.76
C GLY A 22 -8.64 -1.59 -2.15
N THR A 23 -9.96 -1.44 -2.23
CA THR A 23 -10.67 -1.37 -3.52
C THR A 23 -10.20 -0.17 -4.33
N GLY A 24 -10.08 1.02 -3.71
CA GLY A 24 -9.57 2.22 -4.38
C GLY A 24 -8.19 1.99 -5.01
N PHE A 25 -7.28 1.29 -4.32
CA PHE A 25 -5.95 1.03 -4.86
C PHE A 25 -5.99 0.23 -6.17
N TYR A 26 -6.83 -0.80 -6.25
CA TYR A 26 -6.97 -1.59 -7.48
C TYR A 26 -7.72 -0.84 -8.59
N VAL A 27 -8.67 0.03 -8.24
CA VAL A 27 -9.32 0.95 -9.20
C VAL A 27 -8.31 1.91 -9.82
N HIS A 28 -7.48 2.55 -8.99
CA HIS A 28 -6.39 3.41 -9.50
C HIS A 28 -5.38 2.62 -10.34
N LEU A 29 -4.97 1.42 -9.91
CA LEU A 29 -4.08 0.57 -10.71
C LEU A 29 -4.70 0.25 -12.07
N ALA A 30 -5.97 -0.12 -12.13
CA ALA A 30 -6.63 -0.43 -13.39
C ALA A 30 -6.70 0.78 -14.34
N ALA A 31 -6.92 1.98 -13.80
CA ALA A 31 -7.04 3.20 -14.59
C ALA A 31 -5.69 3.81 -15.01
N GLU A 32 -4.72 3.84 -14.10
CA GLU A 32 -3.48 4.62 -14.25
C GLU A 32 -2.24 3.75 -14.50
N ALA A 33 -2.28 2.48 -14.09
CA ALA A 33 -1.18 1.53 -14.20
C ALA A 33 -1.66 0.13 -14.66
N PRO A 34 -2.39 0.02 -15.80
CA PRO A 34 -3.07 -1.21 -16.19
C PRO A 34 -2.12 -2.41 -16.35
N ALA A 35 -0.86 -2.18 -16.73
CA ALA A 35 0.16 -3.22 -16.78
C ALA A 35 0.47 -3.81 -15.39
N VAL A 36 0.50 -2.98 -14.34
CA VAL A 36 0.68 -3.44 -12.95
C VAL A 36 -0.57 -4.12 -12.43
N TYR A 37 -1.76 -3.60 -12.76
CA TYR A 37 -3.02 -4.28 -12.41
C TYR A 37 -3.08 -5.69 -13.00
N ALA A 38 -2.67 -5.86 -14.27
CA ALA A 38 -2.68 -7.15 -14.97
C ALA A 38 -1.84 -8.22 -14.26
N ASN A 39 -0.75 -7.84 -13.58
CA ASN A 39 0.12 -8.78 -12.85
C ASN A 39 -0.63 -9.59 -11.77
N PHE A 40 -1.72 -9.05 -11.23
CA PHE A 40 -2.49 -9.70 -10.16
C PHE A 40 -3.50 -10.75 -10.66
N ASN A 41 -3.79 -10.82 -11.97
CA ASN A 41 -4.74 -11.77 -12.56
C ASN A 41 -6.15 -11.77 -11.91
N LEU A 42 -6.67 -10.59 -11.57
CA LEU A 42 -7.92 -10.42 -10.82
C LEU A 42 -9.19 -10.39 -11.70
N GLY A 43 -9.03 -10.31 -13.03
CA GLY A 43 -10.11 -10.10 -13.99
C GLY A 43 -10.30 -8.61 -14.33
N ALA A 44 -11.23 -8.33 -15.24
CA ALA A 44 -11.41 -7.00 -15.82
C ALA A 44 -12.09 -5.98 -14.88
N ASP A 45 -12.80 -6.44 -13.85
CA ASP A 45 -13.54 -5.58 -12.93
C ASP A 45 -12.71 -5.24 -11.67
N PRO A 46 -12.18 -4.00 -11.54
CA PRO A 46 -11.44 -3.60 -10.34
C PRO A 46 -12.32 -3.44 -9.10
N HIS A 47 -13.65 -3.40 -9.25
CA HIS A 47 -14.61 -3.42 -8.14
C HIS A 47 -15.06 -4.83 -7.76
N GLY A 48 -14.68 -5.85 -8.54
CA GLY A 48 -15.11 -7.23 -8.35
C GLY A 48 -14.54 -7.89 -7.10
N ALA A 49 -15.16 -9.00 -6.67
CA ALA A 49 -14.84 -9.68 -5.42
C ALA A 49 -13.35 -10.07 -5.27
N LYS A 50 -12.69 -10.47 -6.36
CA LYS A 50 -11.25 -10.82 -6.35
C LYS A 50 -10.38 -9.59 -6.02
N SER A 51 -10.66 -8.46 -6.66
CA SER A 51 -9.96 -7.20 -6.43
C SER A 51 -10.22 -6.67 -5.03
N GLN A 52 -11.45 -6.80 -4.52
CA GLN A 52 -11.79 -6.45 -3.14
C GLN A 52 -11.03 -7.32 -2.12
N GLU A 53 -11.00 -8.64 -2.32
CA GLU A 53 -10.29 -9.57 -1.43
C GLU A 53 -8.78 -9.27 -1.40
N GLN A 54 -8.19 -9.11 -2.58
CA GLN A 54 -6.77 -8.80 -2.71
C GLN A 54 -6.43 -7.40 -2.15
N GLY A 55 -7.29 -6.40 -2.40
CA GLY A 55 -7.24 -5.07 -1.77
C GLY A 55 -7.19 -5.13 -0.26
N LEU A 56 -8.10 -5.90 0.34
CA LEU A 56 -8.15 -6.07 1.78
C LEU A 56 -6.89 -6.75 2.33
N ARG A 57 -6.32 -7.74 1.61
CA ARG A 57 -5.06 -8.38 2.01
C ARG A 57 -3.90 -7.39 2.05
N VAL A 58 -3.78 -6.52 1.05
CA VAL A 58 -2.77 -5.45 1.01
C VAL A 58 -2.96 -4.48 2.18
N MET A 59 -4.18 -3.97 2.38
CA MET A 59 -4.43 -2.98 3.43
C MET A 59 -4.34 -3.56 4.84
N LYS A 60 -4.60 -4.86 5.03
CA LYS A 60 -4.32 -5.56 6.30
C LYS A 60 -2.83 -5.60 6.60
N PHE A 61 -1.98 -5.86 5.60
CA PHE A 61 -0.53 -5.81 5.79
C PHE A 61 -0.07 -4.39 6.13
N VAL A 62 -0.54 -3.38 5.40
CA VAL A 62 -0.26 -1.97 5.70
C VAL A 62 -0.69 -1.61 7.13
N ASN A 63 -1.89 -2.03 7.55
CA ASN A 63 -2.39 -1.81 8.90
C ASN A 63 -1.50 -2.46 9.97
N GLN A 64 -0.97 -3.66 9.72
CA GLN A 64 -0.01 -4.30 10.62
C GLN A 64 1.30 -3.51 10.73
N CYS A 65 1.78 -2.93 9.63
CA CYS A 65 2.94 -2.06 9.62
C CYS A 65 2.68 -0.75 10.39
N VAL A 66 1.52 -0.11 10.18
CA VAL A 66 1.11 1.10 10.92
C VAL A 66 1.00 0.83 12.43
N ASN A 67 0.39 -0.29 12.82
CA ASN A 67 0.26 -0.67 14.23
C ASN A 67 1.62 -0.94 14.92
N SER A 68 2.68 -1.17 14.14
CA SER A 68 4.04 -1.38 14.63
C SER A 68 4.98 -0.21 14.35
N ILE A 69 4.49 0.92 13.82
CA ILE A 69 5.33 1.98 13.24
C ILE A 69 6.24 2.69 14.26
N ASP A 70 5.93 2.59 15.55
CA ASP A 70 6.80 3.10 16.63
C ASP A 70 8.06 2.23 16.83
N ASN A 71 8.04 0.97 16.37
CA ASN A 71 9.19 0.07 16.33
C ASN A 71 9.47 -0.40 14.89
N MET A 72 10.32 0.36 14.19
CA MET A 72 10.65 0.07 12.79
C MET A 72 11.38 -1.26 12.57
N ALA A 73 12.01 -1.85 13.58
CA ALA A 73 12.59 -3.18 13.47
C ALA A 73 11.51 -4.27 13.30
N ILE A 74 10.37 -4.13 14.01
CA ILE A 74 9.21 -5.00 13.85
C ILE A 74 8.57 -4.79 12.47
N VAL A 75 8.49 -3.54 11.99
CA VAL A 75 7.99 -3.24 10.64
C VAL A 75 8.87 -3.91 9.59
N GLN A 76 10.19 -3.79 9.71
CA GLN A 76 11.15 -4.42 8.79
C GLN A 76 10.98 -5.95 8.76
N ALA A 77 10.91 -6.59 9.94
CA ALA A 77 10.72 -8.03 10.02
C ALA A 77 9.42 -8.52 9.33
N LYS A 78 8.33 -7.73 9.39
CA LYS A 78 7.08 -8.04 8.66
C LYS A 78 7.27 -7.93 7.14
N ILE A 79 8.00 -6.91 6.68
CA ILE A 79 8.29 -6.71 5.26
C ILE A 79 9.15 -7.86 4.74
N ASP A 80 10.22 -8.23 5.45
CA ASP A 80 11.14 -9.30 5.05
C ASP A 80 10.42 -10.66 4.93
N ALA A 81 9.51 -10.95 5.86
CA ALA A 81 8.68 -12.16 5.84
C ALA A 81 7.72 -12.24 4.64
N LEU A 82 7.38 -11.09 4.04
CA LEU A 82 6.54 -11.01 2.85
C LEU A 82 7.36 -10.89 1.56
N ALA A 83 8.55 -10.28 1.61
CA ALA A 83 9.45 -10.09 0.48
C ALA A 83 9.85 -11.41 -0.21
N HIS A 84 10.12 -12.46 0.57
CA HIS A 84 10.44 -13.79 0.01
C HIS A 84 9.31 -14.37 -0.84
N ARG A 85 8.05 -14.06 -0.52
CA ARG A 85 6.90 -14.52 -1.33
C ARG A 85 6.76 -13.72 -2.62
N HIS A 86 7.25 -12.49 -2.66
CA HIS A 86 7.21 -11.67 -3.88
C HIS A 86 8.08 -12.24 -4.99
N MET A 87 9.09 -13.06 -4.66
CA MET A 87 9.91 -13.77 -5.66
C MET A 87 9.11 -14.73 -6.54
N SER A 88 8.00 -15.29 -6.03
CA SER A 88 7.13 -16.18 -6.82
C SER A 88 5.93 -15.45 -7.44
N TYR A 89 5.81 -14.15 -7.19
CA TYR A 89 4.75 -13.33 -7.78
C TYR A 89 5.22 -12.74 -9.11
N ASN A 90 4.26 -12.45 -9.99
CA ASN A 90 4.55 -11.82 -11.28
C ASN A 90 4.72 -10.30 -11.12
N VAL A 91 5.65 -9.86 -10.26
CA VAL A 91 5.89 -8.44 -9.97
C VAL A 91 7.37 -8.12 -10.16
N LYS A 92 7.65 -6.95 -10.72
CA LYS A 92 9.01 -6.42 -10.91
C LYS A 92 9.23 -5.23 -10.02
N LYS A 93 10.48 -4.94 -9.69
CA LYS A 93 10.85 -3.73 -8.94
C LYS A 93 10.32 -2.43 -9.59
N SER A 94 10.27 -2.39 -10.92
CA SER A 94 9.72 -1.26 -11.67
C SER A 94 8.23 -1.02 -11.45
N ASP A 95 7.47 -2.05 -11.08
CA ASP A 95 6.00 -1.96 -10.94
C ASP A 95 5.57 -1.15 -9.71
N PHE A 96 6.46 -1.01 -8.72
CA PHE A 96 6.21 -0.18 -7.53
C PHE A 96 6.20 1.32 -7.84
N VAL A 97 6.87 1.76 -8.91
CA VAL A 97 6.90 3.19 -9.29
C VAL A 97 5.51 3.69 -9.70
N PRO A 98 4.81 3.09 -10.68
CA PRO A 98 3.45 3.49 -11.03
C PRO A 98 2.41 3.07 -9.98
N ALA A 99 2.69 2.07 -9.12
CA ALA A 99 1.80 1.71 -8.02
C ALA A 99 1.79 2.76 -6.89
N LYS A 100 2.86 3.53 -6.69
CA LYS A 100 2.94 4.58 -5.66
C LYS A 100 1.84 5.64 -5.78
N PRO A 101 1.67 6.35 -6.90
CA PRO A 101 0.60 7.34 -7.03
C PRO A 101 -0.79 6.71 -6.88
N CYS A 102 -0.99 5.48 -7.39
CA CYS A 102 -2.25 4.74 -7.23
C CYS A 102 -2.57 4.46 -5.75
N PHE A 103 -1.57 4.04 -4.98
CA PHE A 103 -1.71 3.81 -3.54
C PHE A 103 -2.05 5.11 -2.81
N LEU A 104 -1.35 6.21 -3.10
CA LEU A 104 -1.61 7.50 -2.48
C LEU A 104 -2.96 8.10 -2.89
N GLY A 105 -3.42 7.86 -4.13
CA GLY A 105 -4.75 8.23 -4.59
C GLY A 105 -5.84 7.52 -3.79
N ALA A 106 -5.70 6.20 -3.65
CA ALA A 106 -6.64 5.40 -2.86
C ALA A 106 -6.73 5.84 -1.39
N LEU A 107 -5.59 6.24 -0.80
CA LEU A 107 -5.59 6.79 0.55
C LEU A 107 -6.26 8.17 0.63
N ALA A 108 -6.06 9.02 -0.38
CA ALA A 108 -6.73 10.31 -0.45
C ALA A 108 -8.26 10.14 -0.51
N ASP A 109 -8.74 9.22 -1.34
CA ASP A 109 -10.16 8.92 -1.50
C ASP A 109 -10.76 8.34 -0.20
N ALA A 110 -10.09 7.36 0.41
CA ALA A 110 -10.62 6.66 1.58
C ALA A 110 -10.52 7.46 2.89
N LEU A 111 -9.50 8.31 3.04
CA LEU A 111 -9.24 9.03 4.30
C LEU A 111 -9.74 10.49 4.26
N GLY A 112 -10.05 11.01 3.07
CA GLY A 112 -10.59 12.36 2.87
C GLY A 112 -9.72 13.43 3.54
N GLY A 113 -10.36 14.32 4.32
CA GLY A 113 -9.67 15.43 4.98
C GLY A 113 -8.55 15.03 5.95
N LYS A 114 -8.49 13.77 6.40
CA LYS A 114 -7.37 13.27 7.22
C LYS A 114 -6.09 13.10 6.40
N PHE A 115 -6.17 12.97 5.08
CA PHE A 115 -5.03 12.83 4.18
C PHE A 115 -4.53 14.19 3.67
N ASN A 116 -4.12 15.05 4.60
CA ASN A 116 -3.54 16.35 4.31
C ASN A 116 -2.12 16.24 3.69
N ALA A 117 -1.49 17.39 3.41
CA ALA A 117 -0.16 17.43 2.79
C ALA A 117 0.92 16.69 3.59
N ASP A 118 0.92 16.82 4.91
CA ASP A 118 1.87 16.14 5.79
C ASP A 118 1.65 14.62 5.79
N ALA A 119 0.39 14.18 5.87
CA ALA A 119 0.03 12.77 5.77
C ALA A 119 0.44 12.20 4.42
N ARG A 120 0.16 12.90 3.31
CA ARG A 120 0.55 12.48 1.96
C ARG A 120 2.06 12.30 1.83
N ALA A 121 2.84 13.26 2.34
CA ALA A 121 4.30 13.19 2.31
C ALA A 121 4.84 12.03 3.18
N ALA A 122 4.27 11.83 4.38
CA ALA A 122 4.64 10.75 5.27
C ALA A 122 4.32 9.37 4.67
N TRP A 123 3.12 9.21 4.10
CA TRP A 123 2.69 7.99 3.42
C TRP A 123 3.51 7.70 2.17
N ALA A 124 3.91 8.72 1.40
CA ALA A 124 4.80 8.55 0.26
C ALA A 124 6.16 7.96 0.66
N GLY A 125 6.75 8.47 1.75
CA GLY A 125 8.00 7.92 2.29
C GLY A 125 7.83 6.53 2.91
N PHE A 126 6.70 6.26 3.55
CA PHE A 126 6.42 4.94 4.11
C PHE A 126 6.17 3.88 3.03
N TYR A 127 5.48 4.26 1.96
CA TYR A 127 5.36 3.43 0.75
C TYR A 127 6.73 3.06 0.21
N ASP A 128 7.65 4.02 0.07
CA ASP A 128 9.00 3.75 -0.47
C ASP A 128 9.76 2.73 0.37
N ILE A 129 9.61 2.77 1.70
CA ILE A 129 10.23 1.79 2.60
C ILE A 129 9.64 0.39 2.37
N ILE A 130 8.30 0.28 2.31
CA ILE A 130 7.63 -1.00 2.07
C ILE A 130 8.02 -1.54 0.69
N ALA A 131 7.95 -0.72 -0.35
CA ALA A 131 8.30 -1.09 -1.72
C ALA A 131 9.76 -1.52 -1.84
N ALA A 132 10.69 -0.80 -1.20
CA ALA A 132 12.10 -1.17 -1.19
C ALA A 132 12.29 -2.55 -0.54
N GLY A 133 11.67 -2.80 0.60
CA GLY A 133 11.80 -4.09 1.28
C GLY A 133 11.16 -5.25 0.50
N LEU A 134 9.95 -5.07 -0.04
CA LEU A 134 9.27 -6.10 -0.84
C LEU A 134 10.00 -6.41 -2.16
N SER A 135 10.67 -5.43 -2.74
CA SER A 135 11.43 -5.59 -4.00
C SER A 135 12.89 -5.98 -3.81
N THR A 136 13.33 -6.27 -2.58
CA THR A 136 14.74 -6.60 -2.27
C THR A 136 15.24 -7.80 -3.07
N TYR A 137 14.36 -8.77 -3.38
CA TYR A 137 14.72 -10.03 -4.05
C TYR A 137 14.15 -10.17 -5.47
N LEU A 138 13.67 -9.07 -6.07
CA LEU A 138 13.09 -9.03 -7.42
C LEU A 138 14.11 -8.62 -8.49
#